data_AF-A0A453GRT4-F1
#
_entry.id   AF-A0A453GRT4-F1
#
_cell.length_a   1.000
_cell.length_b   1.000
_cell.length_c   1.000
_cell.angle_alpha   90.00
_cell.angle_beta   90.00
_cell.angle_gamma   90.00
#
_symmetry.space_group_name_H-M   'P 1'
#
loop_
_entity.id
_entity.type
_entity.pdbx_description
1 polymer ?
#
loop_
_entity_poly.entity_id
_entity_poly.type
_entity_poly.pdbx_seq_one_letter_code
_entity_poly.pdbx_strand_id
1 'polypeptide(L)'
;MKNEASKGGDDEFIAHRPGEEDVQSKNTKALTQTGFPKAALLLVDALKKNRACQKFIRRKMINIEAKIEVNKDLRDRVKCLMDYQLSCRRSFSNFLCQKVDPRVRLISSEKQSAQSAKNKCKMSPLLLGPAENPHIEKYKVVLKQFPISLQKHSWSDTEKDRLAKGIKQQYQEMLIKDSMKNGSSSGDFSAVDMAYALTNTGGNFEATHEILRSVLPLVNWDYIAAMYLPGRSGAECESRWLNYDDPLINHNAWTACEEKRLILTVQERGMHNWINIAVALGTQRTPFQCFARYQ
;
A
#
# COMPACT_ATOMS: atom_id res chain seq x y z
N MET A 1 -15.19 38.32 -1.17
CA MET A 1 -15.83 39.31 -0.27
C MET A 1 -16.69 38.55 0.73
N LYS A 2 -16.48 38.84 2.03
CA LYS A 2 -17.13 38.31 3.26
C LYS A 2 -16.67 36.88 3.66
N ASN A 3 -15.64 36.75 4.50
CA ASN A 3 -15.56 36.87 5.99
C ASN A 3 -16.14 35.62 6.67
N GLU A 4 -15.30 34.68 7.14
CA GLU A 4 -14.59 34.64 8.45
C GLU A 4 -15.49 34.55 9.68
N ALA A 5 -15.34 33.43 10.39
CA ALA A 5 -15.42 33.17 11.85
C ALA A 5 -16.11 31.82 12.10
N SER A 6 -15.76 30.98 13.06
CA SER A 6 -14.64 30.85 14.00
C SER A 6 -15.02 29.65 14.88
N LYS A 7 -14.05 28.78 15.17
CA LYS A 7 -13.90 27.95 16.37
C LYS A 7 -15.01 26.97 16.80
N GLY A 8 -14.57 25.77 17.15
CA GLY A 8 -15.24 24.90 18.11
C GLY A 8 -15.01 23.44 17.80
N GLY A 9 -13.83 22.93 18.12
CA GLY A 9 -13.68 21.49 18.34
C GLY A 9 -14.31 21.18 19.69
N ASP A 10 -15.17 20.16 19.72
CA ASP A 10 -15.55 19.44 20.94
C ASP A 10 -15.55 17.96 20.57
N ASP A 11 -14.33 17.41 20.55
CA ASP A 11 -14.10 16.04 21.00
C ASP A 11 -14.49 16.04 22.49
N GLU A 12 -15.77 15.85 22.78
CA GLU A 12 -16.22 15.60 24.14
C GLU A 12 -15.97 14.13 24.47
N PHE A 13 -14.69 13.88 24.76
CA PHE A 13 -14.26 12.96 25.79
C PHE A 13 -15.17 13.12 27.01
N ILE A 14 -16.09 12.20 27.25
CA ILE A 14 -16.66 12.05 28.59
C ILE A 14 -15.65 11.28 29.42
N ALA A 15 -14.68 12.00 29.95
CA ALA A 15 -14.10 11.72 31.25
C ALA A 15 -14.79 12.65 32.25
N HIS A 16 -15.87 12.18 32.88
CA HIS A 16 -16.54 12.68 34.10
C HIS A 16 -17.61 11.60 34.39
N ARG A 17 -17.82 11.02 35.56
CA ARG A 17 -17.41 11.27 36.95
C ARG A 17 -17.92 10.02 37.72
N PRO A 18 -17.17 9.44 38.68
CA PRO A 18 -17.75 8.41 39.55
C PRO A 18 -18.84 9.09 40.39
N GLY A 19 -20.10 8.83 40.08
CA GLY A 19 -21.20 9.53 40.73
C GLY A 19 -22.56 9.35 40.07
N GLU A 20 -22.90 8.14 39.60
CA GLU A 20 -24.29 7.78 39.28
C GLU A 20 -24.74 6.47 39.93
N GLU A 21 -24.11 6.08 41.04
CA GLU A 21 -24.72 5.08 41.93
C GLU A 21 -25.81 5.69 42.84
N ASP A 22 -25.93 7.03 42.88
CA ASP A 22 -26.85 7.71 43.81
C ASP A 22 -28.18 8.22 43.22
N VAL A 23 -28.46 7.99 41.93
CA VAL A 23 -29.77 8.36 41.34
C VAL A 23 -30.74 7.17 41.29
N GLN A 24 -30.25 5.92 41.36
CA GLN A 24 -31.10 4.74 41.45
C GLN A 24 -31.75 4.57 42.84
N SER A 25 -31.10 5.10 43.90
CA SER A 25 -31.57 5.00 45.29
C SER A 25 -32.74 5.94 45.63
N LYS A 26 -32.90 7.05 44.88
CA LYS A 26 -33.99 8.02 45.15
C LYS A 26 -35.32 7.60 44.51
N ASN A 27 -35.31 6.84 43.41
CA ASN A 27 -36.54 6.41 42.73
C ASN A 27 -37.17 5.12 43.26
N THR A 28 -36.44 4.31 44.03
CA THR A 28 -37.01 3.12 44.69
C THR A 28 -37.86 3.48 45.92
N LYS A 29 -37.64 4.65 46.52
CA LYS A 29 -38.44 5.16 47.64
C LYS A 29 -39.75 5.87 47.22
N ALA A 30 -39.87 6.32 45.97
CA ALA A 30 -41.08 6.99 45.48
C ALA A 30 -42.18 6.02 45.02
N LEU A 31 -41.85 4.73 44.79
CA LEU A 31 -42.77 3.75 44.18
C LEU A 31 -43.34 2.71 45.15
N THR A 32 -43.09 2.87 46.45
CA THR A 32 -43.75 2.07 47.51
C THR A 32 -44.98 2.77 48.09
N GLN A 33 -45.32 3.98 47.61
CA GLN A 33 -46.52 4.72 48.04
C GLN A 33 -47.75 4.55 47.14
N THR A 34 -47.67 3.77 46.07
CA THR A 34 -48.83 3.50 45.21
C THR A 34 -49.28 2.07 45.42
N GLY A 35 -50.55 1.83 45.77
CA GLY A 35 -51.17 0.51 45.99
C GLY A 35 -51.25 -0.39 44.75
N PHE A 36 -50.22 -0.38 43.90
CA PHE A 36 -50.13 -1.17 42.68
C PHE A 36 -49.43 -2.51 42.95
N PRO A 37 -49.99 -3.64 42.48
CA PRO A 37 -49.39 -4.96 42.64
C PRO A 37 -47.98 -5.04 42.02
N LYS A 38 -47.04 -5.70 42.70
CA LYS A 38 -45.64 -5.88 42.25
C LYS A 38 -45.53 -6.50 40.84
N ALA A 39 -46.45 -7.40 40.49
CA ALA A 39 -46.53 -8.00 39.15
C ALA A 39 -46.85 -6.96 38.06
N ALA A 40 -47.71 -5.98 38.35
CA ALA A 40 -48.06 -4.91 37.42
C ALA A 40 -46.86 -3.96 37.17
N LEU A 41 -46.07 -3.68 38.21
CA LEU A 41 -44.85 -2.88 38.09
C LEU A 41 -43.79 -3.54 37.18
N LEU A 42 -43.58 -4.86 37.34
CA LEU A 42 -42.66 -5.61 36.48
C LEU A 42 -43.12 -5.64 35.01
N LEU A 43 -44.44 -5.77 34.78
CA LEU A 43 -45.01 -5.70 33.44
C LEU A 43 -44.77 -4.33 32.79
N VAL A 44 -44.99 -3.24 33.54
CA VAL A 44 -44.74 -1.87 33.04
C VAL A 44 -43.26 -1.65 32.71
N ASP A 45 -42.34 -2.16 33.52
CA ASP A 45 -40.90 -2.08 33.24
C ASP A 45 -40.52 -2.89 31.98
N ALA A 46 -41.04 -4.11 31.84
CA ALA A 46 -40.84 -4.92 30.65
C ALA A 46 -41.39 -4.23 29.37
N LEU A 47 -42.55 -3.58 29.45
CA LEU A 47 -43.12 -2.81 28.34
C LEU A 47 -42.28 -1.57 28.00
N LYS A 48 -41.72 -0.87 28.99
CA LYS A 48 -40.81 0.26 28.77
C LYS A 48 -39.52 -0.20 28.08
N LYS A 49 -38.92 -1.31 28.53
CA LYS A 49 -37.74 -1.92 27.91
C LYS A 49 -38.03 -2.36 26.47
N ASN A 50 -39.15 -3.03 26.22
CA ASN A 50 -39.57 -3.40 24.87
C ASN A 50 -39.75 -2.17 23.97
N ARG A 51 -40.35 -1.09 24.47
CA ARG A 51 -40.49 0.16 23.71
C ARG A 51 -39.14 0.79 23.40
N ALA A 52 -38.17 0.73 24.32
CA ALA A 52 -36.81 1.19 24.09
C ALA A 52 -36.10 0.35 23.02
N CYS A 53 -36.18 -0.99 23.10
CA CYS A 53 -35.63 -1.90 22.09
C CYS A 53 -36.23 -1.64 20.71
N GLN A 54 -37.55 -1.50 20.60
CA GLN A 54 -38.20 -1.17 19.33
C GLN A 54 -37.74 0.18 18.75
N LYS A 55 -37.53 1.20 19.60
CA LYS A 55 -36.97 2.49 19.15
C LYS A 55 -35.53 2.33 18.66
N PHE A 56 -34.71 1.55 19.35
CA PHE A 56 -33.34 1.26 18.95
C PHE A 56 -33.28 0.54 17.60
N ILE A 57 -34.09 -0.50 17.41
CA ILE A 57 -34.18 -1.24 16.15
C ILE A 57 -34.58 -0.31 15.01
N ARG A 58 -35.61 0.54 15.19
CA ARG A 58 -36.01 1.52 14.16
C ARG A 58 -34.89 2.49 13.80
N ARG A 59 -34.14 3.01 14.77
CA ARG A 59 -32.99 3.88 14.51
C ARG A 59 -31.90 3.18 13.71
N LYS A 60 -31.58 1.92 14.05
CA LYS A 60 -30.58 1.13 13.31
C LYS A 60 -31.06 0.80 11.90
N MET A 61 -32.34 0.52 11.72
CA MET A 61 -32.93 0.28 10.40
C MET A 61 -32.79 1.49 9.48
N ILE A 62 -33.14 2.70 9.97
CA ILE A 62 -32.95 3.96 9.23
C ILE A 62 -31.47 4.19 8.86
N ASN A 63 -30.54 3.92 9.78
CA ASN A 63 -29.11 4.05 9.50
C ASN A 63 -28.64 3.08 8.41
N ILE A 64 -29.12 1.83 8.43
CA ILE A 64 -28.81 0.83 7.41
C ILE A 64 -29.38 1.24 6.06
N GLU A 65 -30.63 1.69 6.01
CA GLU A 65 -31.26 2.19 4.77
C GLU A 65 -30.47 3.36 4.16
N ALA A 66 -30.05 4.32 4.98
CA ALA A 66 -29.21 5.43 4.53
C ALA A 66 -27.85 4.94 3.98
N LYS A 67 -27.22 3.95 4.64
CA LYS A 67 -25.97 3.35 4.15
C LYS A 67 -26.15 2.57 2.85
N ILE A 68 -27.29 1.90 2.68
CA ILE A 68 -27.62 1.20 1.43
C ILE A 68 -27.71 2.21 0.28
N GLU A 69 -28.30 3.38 0.51
CA GLU A 69 -28.42 4.42 -0.51
C GLU A 69 -27.06 4.99 -0.91
N VAL A 70 -26.21 5.35 0.06
CA VAL A 70 -24.82 5.79 -0.21
C VAL A 70 -24.04 4.72 -0.99
N ASN A 71 -24.24 3.44 -0.68
CA ASN A 71 -23.60 2.35 -1.42
C ASN A 71 -24.13 2.18 -2.86
N LYS A 72 -25.38 2.58 -3.16
CA LYS A 72 -25.86 2.66 -4.55
C LYS A 72 -25.14 3.78 -5.29
N ASP A 73 -25.08 4.98 -4.72
CA ASP A 73 -24.39 6.12 -5.32
C ASP A 73 -22.91 5.81 -5.62
N LEU A 74 -22.21 5.15 -4.68
CA LEU A 74 -20.83 4.74 -4.88
C LEU A 74 -20.68 3.73 -6.04
N ARG A 75 -21.61 2.78 -6.16
CA ARG A 75 -21.60 1.82 -7.28
C ARG A 75 -21.81 2.51 -8.62
N ASP A 76 -22.70 3.48 -8.69
CA ASP A 76 -22.95 4.25 -9.92
C ASP A 76 -21.73 5.09 -10.32
N ARG A 77 -21.02 5.69 -9.35
CA ARG A 77 -19.76 6.41 -9.61
C ARG A 77 -18.67 5.48 -10.11
N VAL A 78 -18.51 4.29 -9.51
CA VAL A 78 -17.56 3.28 -9.99
C VAL A 78 -17.90 2.83 -11.41
N LYS A 79 -19.19 2.61 -11.70
CA LYS A 79 -19.65 2.28 -13.05
C LYS A 79 -19.28 3.36 -14.07
N CYS A 80 -19.53 4.63 -13.74
CA CYS A 80 -19.15 5.77 -14.59
C CYS A 80 -17.64 5.81 -14.86
N LEU A 81 -16.80 5.59 -13.84
CA LEU A 81 -15.35 5.53 -13.99
C LEU A 81 -14.90 4.36 -14.87
N MET A 82 -15.53 3.19 -14.73
CA MET A 82 -15.25 2.02 -15.56
C MET A 82 -15.66 2.27 -17.02
N ASP A 83 -16.83 2.85 -17.26
CA ASP A 83 -17.29 3.23 -18.60
C ASP A 83 -16.35 4.25 -19.25
N TYR A 84 -15.85 5.22 -18.47
CA TYR A 84 -14.84 6.17 -18.93
C TYR A 84 -13.51 5.50 -19.27
N GLN A 85 -13.03 4.57 -18.44
CA GLN A 85 -11.82 3.79 -18.72
C GLN A 85 -11.95 2.95 -19.99
N LEU A 86 -13.10 2.28 -20.18
CA LEU A 86 -13.41 1.52 -21.38
C LEU A 86 -13.49 2.43 -22.62
N SER A 87 -14.09 3.62 -22.48
CA SER A 87 -14.11 4.63 -23.53
C SER A 87 -12.70 5.10 -23.91
N CYS A 88 -11.85 5.39 -22.92
CA CYS A 88 -10.45 5.75 -23.15
C CYS A 88 -9.67 4.63 -23.87
N ARG A 89 -9.85 3.37 -23.46
CA ARG A 89 -9.25 2.21 -24.15
C ARG A 89 -9.74 2.07 -25.58
N ARG A 90 -11.05 2.22 -25.83
CA ARG A 90 -11.62 2.18 -27.19
C ARG A 90 -11.10 3.32 -28.06
N SER A 91 -11.05 4.54 -27.51
CA SER A 91 -10.50 5.70 -28.20
C SER A 91 -9.01 5.52 -28.52
N PHE A 92 -8.24 4.98 -27.58
CA PHE A 92 -6.81 4.69 -27.78
C PHE A 92 -6.61 3.57 -28.83
N SER A 93 -7.43 2.51 -28.78
CA SER A 93 -7.44 1.46 -29.80
C SER A 93 -7.81 2.02 -31.18
N ASN A 94 -8.80 2.90 -31.28
CA ASN A 94 -9.19 3.54 -32.53
C ASN A 94 -8.11 4.50 -33.04
N PHE A 95 -7.40 5.21 -32.14
CA PHE A 95 -6.27 6.06 -32.49
C PHE A 95 -5.10 5.24 -33.05
N LEU A 96 -4.86 4.03 -32.54
CA LEU A 96 -3.90 3.08 -33.09
C LEU A 96 -4.37 2.47 -34.42
N CYS A 97 -5.67 2.16 -34.57
CA CYS A 97 -6.23 1.63 -35.83
C CYS A 97 -6.31 2.68 -36.96
N GLN A 98 -6.52 3.97 -36.65
CA GLN A 98 -6.52 5.04 -37.67
C GLN A 98 -5.11 5.43 -38.12
N LYS A 99 -4.09 5.17 -37.29
CA LYS A 99 -2.69 5.25 -37.71
C LYS A 99 -2.27 3.93 -38.35
N VAL A 100 -2.69 3.74 -39.60
CA VAL A 100 -1.85 2.97 -40.54
C VAL A 100 -0.45 3.57 -40.42
N ASP A 101 0.51 2.74 -39.98
CA ASP A 101 1.87 3.14 -39.65
C ASP A 101 2.44 4.03 -40.78
N PRO A 102 2.92 5.26 -40.49
CA PRO A 102 3.56 6.11 -41.50
C PRO A 102 4.72 5.40 -42.23
N ARG A 103 5.31 4.35 -41.64
CA ARG A 103 6.31 3.49 -42.27
C ARG A 103 5.74 2.52 -43.30
N VAL A 104 4.47 2.15 -43.20
CA VAL A 104 3.80 1.27 -44.19
C VAL A 104 3.36 2.05 -45.43
N ARG A 105 3.15 3.38 -45.34
CA ARG A 105 2.98 4.25 -46.52
C ARG A 105 4.28 4.53 -47.29
N LEU A 106 5.45 4.30 -46.67
CA LEU A 106 6.76 4.49 -47.31
C LEU A 106 7.18 3.33 -48.21
N ILE A 107 6.47 2.19 -48.20
CA ILE A 107 6.80 1.03 -49.05
C ILE A 107 6.06 1.10 -50.41
N SER A 108 5.10 2.01 -50.58
CA SER A 108 4.34 2.15 -51.83
C SER A 108 4.30 3.57 -52.39
N SER A 109 5.41 4.30 -52.37
CA SER A 109 5.55 5.49 -53.23
C SER A 109 6.49 5.18 -54.39
N GLU A 110 5.88 5.17 -55.57
CA GLU A 110 6.42 5.30 -56.91
C GLU A 110 7.87 5.81 -57.01
N LYS A 111 8.70 5.03 -57.71
CA LYS A 111 10.07 5.38 -58.12
C LYS A 111 10.05 6.75 -58.83
N GLN A 112 10.57 7.78 -58.18
CA GLN A 112 11.03 8.96 -58.88
C GLN A 112 12.47 8.73 -59.38
N SER A 113 12.57 8.73 -60.70
CA SER A 113 13.80 8.70 -61.47
C SER A 113 14.64 9.97 -61.26
N ALA A 114 15.95 9.75 -61.06
CA ALA A 114 17.09 10.61 -61.37
C ALA A 114 17.22 11.99 -60.68
N GLN A 115 18.36 12.23 -60.02
CA GLN A 115 19.50 12.92 -60.66
C GLN A 115 20.74 12.99 -59.74
N SER A 116 21.88 12.94 -60.41
CA SER A 116 23.26 12.96 -59.92
C SER A 116 23.62 14.18 -59.07
N ALA A 117 24.32 13.96 -57.96
CA ALA A 117 25.37 14.87 -57.49
C ALA A 117 26.51 14.06 -56.87
N LYS A 118 27.67 14.12 -57.53
CA LYS A 118 28.95 13.62 -57.02
C LYS A 118 29.28 14.35 -55.71
N ASN A 119 29.61 13.63 -54.64
CA ASN A 119 30.81 13.91 -53.84
C ASN A 119 31.14 12.79 -52.85
N LYS A 120 32.45 12.64 -52.67
CA LYS A 120 33.17 11.50 -52.10
C LYS A 120 32.98 11.36 -50.59
N CYS A 121 32.70 10.13 -50.14
CA CYS A 121 33.45 9.44 -49.07
C CYS A 121 32.97 7.99 -48.99
N LYS A 122 33.87 7.04 -49.29
CA LYS A 122 33.61 5.60 -49.12
C LYS A 122 33.61 5.29 -47.63
N MET A 123 32.44 5.16 -47.02
CA MET A 123 32.25 4.49 -45.72
C MET A 123 31.03 3.58 -45.80
N SER A 124 31.15 2.39 -45.22
CA SER A 124 30.21 1.29 -45.36
C SER A 124 28.79 1.64 -44.86
N PRO A 125 27.71 1.23 -45.54
CA PRO A 125 26.31 1.52 -45.16
C PRO A 125 25.87 0.96 -43.79
N LEU A 126 26.69 0.12 -43.14
CA LEU A 126 26.44 -0.45 -41.82
C LEU A 126 26.68 0.54 -40.65
N LEU A 127 27.19 1.74 -40.95
CA LEU A 127 27.58 2.73 -39.93
C LEU A 127 26.64 3.94 -39.84
N LEU A 128 25.60 4.02 -40.67
CA LEU A 128 24.67 5.14 -40.65
C LEU A 128 23.35 4.72 -39.98
N GLY A 129 23.25 5.03 -38.69
CA GLY A 129 21.95 5.05 -38.01
C GLY A 129 21.04 6.14 -38.58
N PRO A 130 19.74 6.14 -38.24
CA PRO A 130 18.84 7.24 -38.59
C PRO A 130 19.45 8.59 -38.20
N ALA A 131 19.14 9.65 -38.95
CA ALA A 131 19.60 11.00 -38.63
C ALA A 131 19.30 11.33 -37.15
N GLU A 132 20.28 11.92 -36.45
CA GLU A 132 20.12 12.31 -35.05
C GLU A 132 18.84 13.16 -34.89
N ASN A 133 18.00 12.80 -33.92
CA ASN A 133 16.76 13.53 -33.65
C ASN A 133 17.08 15.02 -33.38
N PRO A 134 16.37 15.99 -33.98
CA PRO A 134 16.60 17.43 -33.76
C PRO A 134 16.63 17.86 -32.29
N HIS A 135 16.00 17.09 -31.39
CA HIS A 135 16.01 17.34 -29.96
C HIS A 135 17.29 16.90 -29.23
N ILE A 136 18.18 16.15 -29.89
CA ILE A 136 19.42 15.64 -29.28
C ILE A 136 20.34 16.79 -28.84
N GLU A 137 20.39 17.90 -29.58
CA GLU A 137 21.23 19.04 -29.21
C GLU A 137 20.73 19.71 -27.93
N LYS A 138 19.41 19.90 -27.82
CA LYS A 138 18.77 20.41 -26.59
C LYS A 138 19.08 19.49 -25.41
N TYR A 139 18.97 18.18 -25.61
CA TYR A 139 19.31 17.19 -24.58
C TYR A 139 20.80 17.20 -24.21
N LYS A 140 21.71 17.28 -25.18
CA LYS A 140 23.17 17.38 -24.98
C LYS A 140 23.54 18.64 -24.19
N VAL A 141 22.89 19.78 -24.47
CA VAL A 141 23.09 21.02 -23.71
C VAL A 141 22.59 20.88 -22.27
N VAL A 142 21.38 20.33 -22.07
CA VAL A 142 20.83 20.09 -20.73
C VAL A 142 21.69 19.12 -19.92
N LEU A 143 22.19 18.04 -20.52
CA LEU A 143 23.10 17.10 -19.85
C LEU A 143 24.44 17.72 -19.47
N LYS A 144 24.96 18.66 -20.26
CA LYS A 144 26.18 19.40 -19.92
C LYS A 144 25.94 20.39 -18.77
N GLN A 145 24.76 21.00 -18.74
CA GLN A 145 24.39 21.96 -17.69
C GLN A 145 24.01 21.26 -16.37
N PHE A 146 23.38 20.09 -16.46
CA PHE A 146 22.98 19.25 -15.34
C PHE A 146 23.50 17.83 -15.57
N PRO A 147 24.78 17.57 -15.26
CA PRO A 147 25.32 16.23 -15.34
C PRO A 147 24.51 15.31 -14.42
N ILE A 148 23.87 14.29 -15.00
CA ILE A 148 23.17 13.28 -14.22
C ILE A 148 24.25 12.45 -13.49
N SER A 149 24.57 12.83 -12.26
CA SER A 149 25.47 12.06 -11.40
C SER A 149 24.65 11.00 -10.66
N LEU A 150 24.59 9.79 -11.23
CA LEU A 150 24.09 8.61 -10.52
C LEU A 150 25.28 7.97 -9.79
N GLN A 151 25.47 8.34 -8.53
CA GLN A 151 26.45 7.67 -7.67
C GLN A 151 25.82 6.37 -7.14
N LYS A 152 26.05 5.26 -7.85
CA LYS A 152 25.63 3.94 -7.38
C LYS A 152 26.60 3.45 -6.31
N HIS A 153 26.25 3.66 -5.05
CA HIS A 153 27.04 3.14 -3.94
C HIS A 153 26.74 1.66 -3.70
N SER A 154 27.78 0.82 -3.72
CA SER A 154 27.67 -0.59 -3.31
C SER A 154 27.28 -0.67 -1.83
N TRP A 155 26.45 -1.65 -1.47
CA TRP A 155 26.07 -1.89 -0.09
C TRP A 155 27.18 -2.60 0.67
N SER A 156 27.69 -1.98 1.74
CA SER A 156 28.62 -2.64 2.66
C SER A 156 27.88 -3.62 3.59
N ASP A 157 28.58 -4.59 4.15
CA ASP A 157 27.97 -5.52 5.11
C ASP A 157 27.52 -4.80 6.39
N THR A 158 28.24 -3.76 6.81
CA THR A 158 27.85 -2.91 7.94
C THR A 158 26.56 -2.13 7.68
N GLU A 159 26.32 -1.69 6.44
CA GLU A 159 25.05 -1.05 6.05
C GLU A 159 23.91 -2.08 6.08
N LYS A 160 24.12 -3.30 5.57
CA LYS A 160 23.10 -4.36 5.60
C LYS A 160 22.70 -4.72 7.03
N ASP A 161 23.68 -4.84 7.92
CA ASP A 161 23.43 -5.12 9.34
C ASP A 161 22.63 -3.98 10.01
N ARG A 162 22.96 -2.73 9.68
CA ARG A 162 22.22 -1.56 10.19
C ARG A 162 20.80 -1.51 9.65
N LEU A 163 20.59 -1.83 8.37
CA LEU A 163 19.27 -1.95 7.77
C LEU A 163 18.42 -2.98 8.51
N ALA A 164 18.95 -4.19 8.70
CA ALA A 164 18.27 -5.27 9.41
C ALA A 164 17.95 -4.89 10.86
N LYS A 165 18.87 -4.22 11.55
CA LYS A 165 18.66 -3.70 12.91
C LYS A 165 17.54 -2.65 12.96
N GLY A 166 17.51 -1.72 12.01
CA GLY A 166 16.46 -0.69 11.93
C GLY A 166 15.06 -1.28 11.75
N ILE A 167 14.94 -2.30 10.88
CA ILE A 167 13.66 -3.01 10.66
C ILE A 167 13.24 -3.77 11.93
N LYS A 168 14.17 -4.49 12.56
CA LYS A 168 13.90 -5.21 13.83
C LYS A 168 13.47 -4.25 14.94
N GLN A 169 14.14 -3.10 15.06
CA GLN A 169 13.79 -2.06 16.04
C GLN A 169 12.37 -1.53 15.79
N GLN A 170 12.02 -1.16 14.56
CA GLN A 170 10.68 -0.65 14.27
C GLN A 170 9.59 -1.70 14.55
N TYR A 171 9.87 -2.97 14.26
CA TYR A 171 8.97 -4.07 14.63
C TYR A 171 8.78 -4.17 16.15
N GLN A 172 9.87 -4.12 16.93
CA GLN A 172 9.80 -4.14 18.40
C GLN A 172 9.02 -2.94 18.95
N GLU A 173 9.27 -1.73 18.44
CA GLU A 173 8.53 -0.53 18.84
C GLU A 173 7.03 -0.64 18.52
N MET A 174 6.67 -1.28 17.41
CA MET A 174 5.29 -1.51 17.04
C MET A 174 4.60 -2.47 18.02
N LEU A 175 5.26 -3.57 18.39
CA LEU A 175 4.74 -4.50 19.40
C LEU A 175 4.51 -3.81 20.74
N ILE A 176 5.48 -3.01 21.19
CA ILE A 176 5.37 -2.23 22.43
C ILE A 176 4.19 -1.27 22.36
N LYS A 177 4.06 -0.51 21.26
CA LYS A 177 2.95 0.43 21.06
C LYS A 177 1.59 -0.26 21.04
N ASP A 178 1.47 -1.45 20.44
CA ASP A 178 0.23 -2.21 20.42
C ASP A 178 -0.14 -2.73 21.82
N SER A 179 0.84 -3.27 22.56
CA SER A 179 0.66 -3.68 23.95
C SER A 179 0.21 -2.53 24.85
N MET A 180 0.81 -1.33 24.70
CA MET A 180 0.43 -0.14 25.45
C MET A 180 -1.00 0.33 25.14
N LYS A 181 -1.48 0.18 23.90
CA LYS A 181 -2.85 0.55 23.51
C LYS A 181 -3.89 -0.45 24.01
N ASN A 182 -3.55 -1.73 24.03
CA ASN A 182 -4.46 -2.81 24.41
C ASN A 182 -4.50 -3.06 25.93
N GLY A 183 -3.49 -2.59 26.68
CA GLY A 183 -3.39 -2.74 28.14
C GLY A 183 -4.24 -1.80 29.00
N SER A 184 -5.16 -1.00 28.43
CA SER A 184 -5.91 0.04 29.16
C SER A 184 -7.34 -0.35 29.61
N SER A 185 -7.75 -1.62 29.52
CA SER A 185 -9.13 -2.04 29.87
C SER A 185 -9.29 -2.76 31.21
N SER A 186 -8.20 -3.20 31.86
CA SER A 186 -8.28 -3.83 33.18
C SER A 186 -6.98 -3.52 33.90
N GLY A 187 -7.03 -2.66 34.91
CA GLY A 187 -5.89 -2.40 35.78
C GLY A 187 -5.41 -3.72 36.37
N ASP A 188 -4.21 -4.11 35.98
CA ASP A 188 -3.23 -4.97 36.66
C ASP A 188 -2.31 -5.58 35.60
N PHE A 189 -1.47 -4.74 34.98
CA PHE A 189 -0.26 -5.20 34.29
C PHE A 189 0.90 -4.37 34.84
N SER A 190 1.68 -4.96 35.73
CA SER A 190 2.73 -4.26 36.47
C SER A 190 3.86 -3.84 35.53
N ALA A 191 4.57 -2.75 35.85
CA ALA A 191 5.84 -2.44 35.19
C ALA A 191 6.84 -3.61 35.28
N VAL A 192 6.67 -4.48 36.27
CA VAL A 192 7.39 -5.76 36.44
C VAL A 192 7.02 -6.77 35.36
N ASP A 193 5.76 -6.86 34.92
CA ASP A 193 5.34 -7.78 33.85
C ASP A 193 5.86 -7.32 32.48
N MET A 194 5.94 -6.01 32.26
CA MET A 194 6.61 -5.40 31.12
C MET A 194 8.12 -5.69 31.13
N ALA A 195 8.78 -5.48 32.28
CA ALA A 195 10.19 -5.79 32.46
C ALA A 195 10.47 -7.29 32.30
N TYR A 196 9.59 -8.15 32.79
CA TYR A 196 9.69 -9.61 32.67
C TYR A 196 9.48 -10.08 31.23
N ALA A 197 8.56 -9.47 30.48
CA ALA A 197 8.42 -9.69 29.04
C ALA A 197 9.68 -9.25 28.29
N LEU A 198 10.28 -8.10 28.65
CA LEU A 198 11.52 -7.59 28.05
C LEU A 198 12.75 -8.44 28.41
N THR A 199 12.85 -8.98 29.63
CA THR A 199 13.97 -9.82 30.07
C THR A 199 13.84 -11.26 29.59
N ASN A 200 12.63 -11.81 29.48
CA ASN A 200 12.41 -13.14 28.89
C ASN A 200 12.47 -13.13 27.35
N THR A 201 12.27 -11.98 26.69
CA THR A 201 12.73 -11.78 25.28
C THR A 201 14.25 -11.72 25.13
N GLY A 202 15.01 -11.84 26.23
CA GLY A 202 16.43 -12.19 26.21
C GLY A 202 16.71 -13.64 25.80
N GLY A 203 15.67 -14.48 25.66
CA GLY A 203 15.74 -15.81 25.07
C GLY A 203 14.96 -15.88 23.76
N ASN A 204 15.62 -15.67 22.63
CA ASN A 204 15.21 -16.16 21.30
C ASN A 204 13.71 -16.03 20.92
N PHE A 205 13.05 -14.89 21.15
CA PHE A 205 11.94 -14.52 20.24
C PHE A 205 12.57 -13.94 18.98
N GLU A 206 13.24 -14.82 18.23
CA GLU A 206 13.66 -14.53 16.88
C GLU A 206 12.36 -14.39 16.10
N ALA A 207 11.93 -13.14 15.87
CA ALA A 207 10.76 -12.84 15.06
C ALA A 207 10.89 -13.68 13.79
N THR A 208 10.00 -14.66 13.62
CA THR A 208 10.11 -15.56 12.49
C THR A 208 10.07 -14.70 11.22
N HIS A 209 10.84 -15.08 10.21
CA HIS A 209 11.01 -14.24 9.02
C HIS A 209 9.65 -13.93 8.35
N GLU A 210 8.65 -14.80 8.52
CA GLU A 210 7.27 -14.60 8.10
C GLU A 210 6.57 -13.46 8.85
N ILE A 211 6.78 -13.35 10.16
CA ILE A 211 6.19 -12.28 10.96
C ILE A 211 6.79 -10.94 10.53
N LEU A 212 8.12 -10.88 10.37
CA LEU A 212 8.79 -9.67 9.85
C LEU A 212 8.22 -9.26 8.48
N ARG A 213 7.99 -10.23 7.59
CA ARG A 213 7.41 -9.97 6.26
C ARG A 213 5.99 -9.41 6.32
N SER A 214 5.16 -9.86 7.26
CA SER A 214 3.80 -9.34 7.43
C SER A 214 3.78 -7.86 7.88
N VAL A 215 4.85 -7.41 8.53
CA VAL A 215 4.99 -6.04 9.03
C VAL A 215 5.69 -5.11 8.04
N LEU A 216 6.35 -5.61 7.00
CA LEU A 216 7.04 -4.79 5.98
C LEU A 216 6.18 -3.66 5.38
N PRO A 217 4.88 -3.84 5.08
CA PRO A 217 4.05 -2.75 4.56
C PRO A 217 3.87 -1.58 5.55
N LEU A 218 4.14 -1.79 6.83
CA LEU A 218 4.03 -0.80 7.90
C LEU A 218 5.39 -0.17 8.26
N VAL A 219 6.48 -0.67 7.68
CA VAL A 219 7.84 -0.18 7.93
C VAL A 219 8.00 1.20 7.29
N ASN A 220 8.50 2.15 8.09
CA ASN A 220 8.86 3.48 7.60
C ASN A 220 10.33 3.46 7.15
N TRP A 221 10.54 3.27 5.85
CA TRP A 221 11.87 3.20 5.23
C TRP A 221 12.65 4.51 5.31
N ASP A 222 11.98 5.67 5.21
CA ASP A 222 12.63 6.98 5.29
C ASP A 222 13.23 7.22 6.68
N TYR A 223 12.51 6.81 7.73
CA TYR A 223 13.04 6.87 9.10
C TYR A 223 14.25 5.95 9.28
N ILE A 224 14.20 4.72 8.73
CA ILE A 224 15.33 3.79 8.80
C ILE A 224 16.54 4.38 8.09
N ALA A 225 16.35 4.93 6.89
CA ALA A 225 17.41 5.60 6.14
C ALA A 225 18.03 6.74 6.96
N ALA A 226 17.21 7.63 7.53
CA ALA A 226 17.69 8.77 8.31
C ALA A 226 18.47 8.36 9.58
N MET A 227 18.01 7.34 10.30
CA MET A 227 18.56 6.98 11.61
C MET A 227 19.70 5.96 11.53
N TYR A 228 19.64 5.01 10.60
CA TYR A 228 20.57 3.86 10.54
C TYR A 228 21.53 3.94 9.35
N LEU A 229 21.17 4.64 8.27
CA LEU A 229 21.90 4.63 7.00
C LEU A 229 22.08 6.03 6.43
N PRO A 230 22.88 6.90 7.11
CA PRO A 230 23.10 8.26 6.64
C PRO A 230 23.70 8.24 5.23
N GLY A 231 23.04 8.96 4.31
CA GLY A 231 23.44 9.04 2.90
C GLY A 231 22.72 8.05 1.97
N ARG A 232 21.87 7.16 2.49
CA ARG A 232 20.92 6.36 1.70
C ARG A 232 19.53 6.99 1.77
N SER A 233 18.72 6.71 0.76
CA SER A 233 17.29 7.05 0.71
C SER A 233 16.42 5.90 1.20
N GLY A 234 15.19 6.20 1.66
CA GLY A 234 14.21 5.17 2.04
C GLY A 234 13.91 4.20 0.89
N ALA A 235 13.77 4.71 -0.34
CA ALA A 235 13.54 3.89 -1.53
C ALA A 235 14.70 2.91 -1.82
N GLU A 236 15.95 3.32 -1.60
CA GLU A 236 17.10 2.40 -1.72
C GLU A 236 17.06 1.31 -0.64
N CYS A 237 16.69 1.67 0.59
CA CYS A 237 16.56 0.72 1.70
C CYS A 237 15.46 -0.31 1.44
N GLU A 238 14.28 0.16 1.00
CA GLU A 238 13.15 -0.69 0.63
C GLU A 238 13.52 -1.63 -0.52
N SER A 239 14.06 -1.07 -1.61
CA SER A 239 14.47 -1.85 -2.78
C SER A 239 15.54 -2.89 -2.41
N ARG A 240 16.47 -2.54 -1.52
CA ARG A 240 17.53 -3.46 -1.09
C ARG A 240 16.94 -4.63 -0.30
N TRP A 241 16.10 -4.35 0.69
CA TRP A 241 15.51 -5.37 1.53
C TRP A 241 14.63 -6.33 0.72
N LEU A 242 13.67 -5.80 -0.04
CA LEU A 242 12.68 -6.59 -0.77
C LEU A 242 13.28 -7.42 -1.91
N ASN A 243 14.46 -7.05 -2.43
CA ASN A 243 15.09 -7.78 -3.53
C ASN A 243 16.27 -8.65 -3.12
N TYR A 244 16.90 -8.40 -1.97
CA TYR A 244 18.15 -9.08 -1.58
C TYR A 244 18.28 -9.48 -0.12
N ASP A 245 17.91 -8.61 0.84
CA ASP A 245 18.26 -8.85 2.24
C ASP A 245 17.13 -9.51 3.06
N ASP A 246 15.91 -9.67 2.52
CA ASP A 246 14.85 -10.49 3.13
C ASP A 246 15.30 -11.97 3.18
N PRO A 247 15.42 -12.58 4.37
CA PRO A 247 15.89 -13.96 4.53
C PRO A 247 15.03 -15.02 3.83
N LEU A 248 13.78 -14.70 3.52
CA LEU A 248 12.89 -15.61 2.79
C LEU A 248 13.18 -15.65 1.29
N ILE A 249 14.06 -14.78 0.77
CA ILE A 249 14.40 -14.75 -0.65
C ILE A 249 15.26 -15.97 -1.02
N ASN A 250 14.87 -16.65 -2.08
CA ASN A 250 15.61 -17.78 -2.61
C ASN A 250 16.80 -17.32 -3.46
N HIS A 251 18.02 -17.51 -2.91
CA HIS A 251 19.28 -17.22 -3.59
C HIS A 251 19.93 -18.44 -4.28
N ASN A 252 19.28 -19.61 -4.24
CA ASN A 252 19.83 -20.81 -4.86
C ASN A 252 19.87 -20.70 -6.40
N ALA A 253 20.68 -21.53 -7.03
CA ALA A 253 20.72 -21.65 -8.48
C ALA A 253 19.34 -22.02 -9.06
N TRP A 254 19.03 -21.52 -10.26
CA TRP A 254 17.78 -21.86 -10.94
C TRP A 254 17.77 -23.33 -11.34
N THR A 255 16.71 -24.04 -10.96
CA THR A 255 16.53 -25.42 -11.38
C THR A 255 15.84 -25.47 -12.74
N ALA A 256 16.12 -26.50 -13.54
CA ALA A 256 15.47 -26.67 -14.85
C ALA A 256 13.93 -26.76 -14.74
N CYS A 257 13.42 -27.33 -13.64
CA CYS A 257 11.98 -27.37 -13.36
C CYS A 257 11.42 -25.97 -13.08
N GLU A 258 12.10 -25.17 -12.27
CA GLU A 258 11.71 -23.80 -11.96
C GLU A 258 11.70 -22.92 -13.21
N GLU A 259 12.72 -23.04 -14.06
CA GLU A 259 12.83 -22.27 -15.30
C GLU A 259 11.73 -22.64 -16.31
N LYS A 260 11.42 -23.94 -16.47
CA LYS A 260 10.29 -24.38 -17.29
C LYS A 260 8.97 -23.80 -16.77
N ARG A 261 8.73 -23.81 -15.45
CA ARG A 261 7.53 -23.21 -14.86
C ARG A 261 7.49 -21.69 -15.06
N LEU A 262 8.63 -21.00 -14.97
CA LEU A 262 8.71 -19.56 -15.23
C LEU A 262 8.25 -19.25 -16.66
N ILE A 263 8.77 -19.95 -17.67
CA ILE A 263 8.41 -19.75 -19.07
C ILE A 263 6.90 -19.99 -19.29
N LEU A 264 6.37 -21.10 -18.76
CA LEU A 264 4.93 -21.41 -18.87
C LEU A 264 4.07 -20.33 -18.21
N THR A 265 4.44 -19.90 -17.00
CA THR A 265 3.71 -18.85 -16.27
C THR A 265 3.71 -17.52 -17.03
N VAL A 266 4.83 -17.17 -17.67
CA VAL A 266 4.95 -15.95 -18.50
C VAL A 266 4.11 -16.08 -19.78
N GLN A 267 4.05 -17.26 -20.39
CA GLN A 267 3.19 -17.50 -21.57
C GLN A 267 1.70 -17.38 -21.22
N GLU A 268 1.28 -17.89 -20.07
CA GLU A 268 -0.12 -17.84 -19.62
C GLU A 268 -0.55 -16.43 -19.19
N ARG A 269 0.31 -15.70 -18.46
CA ARG A 269 -0.05 -14.41 -17.83
C ARG A 269 0.45 -13.20 -18.61
N GLY A 270 1.38 -13.37 -19.54
CA GLY A 270 2.04 -12.30 -20.29
C GLY A 270 3.18 -11.60 -19.53
N MET A 271 4.04 -10.91 -20.27
CA MET A 271 5.30 -10.30 -19.79
C MET A 271 5.15 -8.92 -19.09
N HIS A 272 4.01 -8.64 -18.47
CA HIS A 272 3.69 -7.29 -17.97
C HIS A 272 3.66 -7.18 -16.45
N ASN A 273 3.43 -8.27 -15.72
CA ASN A 273 3.30 -8.24 -14.26
C ASN A 273 4.17 -9.30 -13.58
N TRP A 274 5.42 -8.94 -13.34
CA TRP A 274 6.43 -9.80 -12.70
C TRP A 274 6.13 -10.11 -11.24
N ILE A 275 5.36 -9.26 -10.55
CA ILE A 275 4.90 -9.52 -9.17
C ILE A 275 3.99 -10.75 -9.17
N ASN A 276 2.99 -10.77 -10.04
CA ASN A 276 2.07 -11.91 -10.17
C ASN A 276 2.79 -13.18 -10.66
N ILE A 277 3.77 -13.04 -11.55
CA ILE A 277 4.57 -14.17 -12.04
C ILE A 277 5.39 -14.79 -10.89
N ALA A 278 6.06 -13.97 -10.08
CA ALA A 278 6.83 -14.44 -8.93
C ALA A 278 5.95 -15.16 -7.90
N VAL A 279 4.77 -14.60 -7.60
CA VAL A 279 3.78 -15.23 -6.71
C VAL A 279 3.30 -16.57 -7.27
N ALA A 280 2.99 -16.64 -8.57
CA ALA A 280 2.55 -17.87 -9.22
C ALA A 280 3.65 -18.95 -9.30
N LEU A 281 4.92 -18.54 -9.41
CA LEU A 281 6.05 -19.47 -9.45
C LEU A 281 6.24 -20.18 -8.10
N GLY A 282 5.94 -19.49 -6.99
CA GLY A 282 5.89 -20.05 -5.63
C GLY A 282 7.24 -20.50 -5.06
N THR A 283 8.37 -20.06 -5.64
CA THR A 283 9.73 -20.48 -5.24
C THR A 283 10.46 -19.47 -4.37
N GLN A 284 9.73 -18.49 -3.81
CA GLN A 284 10.28 -17.38 -3.05
C GLN A 284 11.34 -16.57 -3.84
N ARG A 285 11.22 -16.56 -5.18
CA ARG A 285 11.98 -15.66 -6.05
C ARG A 285 11.36 -14.28 -6.04
N THR A 286 12.19 -13.26 -6.18
CA THR A 286 11.71 -11.88 -6.29
C THR A 286 11.25 -11.60 -7.73
N PRO A 287 10.33 -10.63 -7.92
CA PRO A 287 9.91 -10.21 -9.26
C PRO A 287 11.10 -9.83 -10.16
N PHE A 288 12.11 -9.17 -9.57
CA PHE A 288 13.34 -8.80 -10.25
C PHE A 288 14.15 -10.03 -10.70
N GLN A 289 14.28 -11.06 -9.86
CA GLN A 289 14.97 -12.30 -10.24
C GLN A 289 14.27 -13.03 -11.38
N CYS A 290 12.93 -13.13 -11.33
CA CYS A 290 12.14 -13.74 -12.40
C CYS A 290 12.30 -12.99 -13.72
N PHE A 291 12.25 -11.66 -13.68
CA PHE A 291 12.49 -10.81 -14.85
C PHE A 291 13.89 -11.00 -15.41
N ALA A 292 14.92 -10.89 -14.56
CA ALA A 292 16.32 -11.00 -14.97
C ALA A 292 16.67 -12.40 -15.51
N ARG A 293 15.99 -13.45 -15.05
CA ARG A 293 16.19 -14.80 -15.59
C ARG A 293 15.53 -15.00 -16.95
N TYR A 294 14.41 -14.32 -17.20
CA TYR A 294 13.66 -14.45 -18.46
C TYR A 294 14.27 -13.66 -19.61
N GLN A 295 14.88 -12.49 -19.32
CA GLN A 295 15.53 -11.63 -20.31
C GLN A 295 16.80 -12.25 -20.89
#